data_AF-A0A7W3ZXB5-F1
#
_entry.id   AF-A0A7W3ZXB5-F1
#
_cell.length_a   1.000
_cell.length_b   1.000
_cell.length_c   1.000
_cell.angle_alpha   90.00
_cell.angle_beta   90.00
_cell.angle_gamma   90.00
#
_symmetry.space_group_name_H-M   'P 1'
#
loop_
_entity.id
_entity.type
_entity.pdbx_description
1 polymer ?
#
loop_
_entity_poly.entity_id
_entity_poly.type
_entity_poly.pdbx_seq_one_letter_code
_entity_poly.pdbx_strand_id
1 'polypeptide(L)' 'MSSNTAIVTVLYYEAPAGLIMHNEILTGLAVSESGRVMIPQQFRRGKSIIAVLEGECTILNSLGERVYAQKILG' A
#
# COMPACT_ATOMS: atom_id res chain seq x y z
N MET A 1 24.18 13.94 -7.59
CA MET A 1 22.77 14.19 -7.17
C MET A 1 22.30 12.94 -6.46
N SER A 2 22.27 12.96 -5.13
CA SER A 2 21.75 11.85 -4.32
C SER A 2 20.23 11.86 -4.45
N SER A 3 19.71 11.13 -5.43
CA SER A 3 18.28 10.84 -5.52
C SER A 3 17.91 10.01 -4.28
N ASN A 4 17.25 10.64 -3.32
CA ASN A 4 16.72 9.93 -2.16
C ASN A 4 15.60 9.02 -2.67
N THR A 5 15.87 7.72 -2.72
CA THR A 5 14.91 6.71 -3.15
C THR A 5 14.28 6.05 -1.94
N ALA A 6 12.95 5.97 -1.91
CA ALA A 6 12.21 5.30 -0.87
C ALA A 6 11.71 3.93 -1.32
N ILE A 7 11.61 3.04 -0.34
CA ILE A 7 10.76 1.86 -0.39
C ILE A 7 9.46 2.22 0.32
N VAL A 8 8.31 1.91 -0.26
CA VAL A 8 7.00 2.15 0.35
C VAL A 8 6.07 0.98 0.14
N THR A 9 5.14 0.81 1.05
CA THR A 9 4.01 -0.11 0.91
C THR A 9 2.76 0.68 0.61
N VAL A 10 2.12 0.41 -0.54
CA VAL A 10 0.90 1.12 -0.96
C VAL A 10 -0.30 0.22 -0.77
N LEU A 11 -1.31 0.72 -0.05
CA LEU A 11 -2.61 0.06 0.09
C LEU A 11 -3.61 0.66 -0.89
N TYR A 12 -4.36 -0.19 -1.58
CA TYR A 12 -5.34 0.25 -2.57
C TYR A 12 -6.51 -0.72 -2.73
N TYR A 13 -7.62 -0.19 -3.25
CA TYR A 13 -8.70 -0.98 -3.85
C TYR A 13 -8.58 -0.95 -5.38
N GLU A 14 -9.05 -1.99 -6.05
CA GLU A 14 -9.28 -1.90 -7.50
C GLU A 14 -10.46 -0.95 -7.77
N ALA A 15 -10.26 0.07 -8.59
CA ALA A 15 -11.33 0.97 -8.99
C ALA A 15 -12.06 0.42 -10.24
N PRO A 16 -13.37 0.66 -10.41
CA PRO A 16 -14.21 1.56 -9.61
C PRO A 16 -14.98 0.89 -8.45
N ALA A 17 -15.03 -0.43 -8.37
CA ALA A 17 -15.94 -1.15 -7.46
C ALA A 17 -15.27 -2.29 -6.65
N GLY A 18 -13.93 -2.33 -6.61
CA GLY A 18 -13.20 -3.32 -5.83
C GLY A 18 -13.46 -3.16 -4.34
N LEU A 19 -13.84 -4.26 -3.70
CA LEU A 19 -14.09 -4.34 -2.26
C LEU A 19 -12.94 -5.05 -1.51
N ILE A 20 -11.98 -5.59 -2.26
CA ILE A 20 -10.82 -6.30 -1.72
C ILE A 20 -9.66 -5.33 -1.60
N MET A 21 -9.11 -5.20 -0.41
CA MET A 21 -7.94 -4.37 -0.15
C MET A 21 -6.68 -5.13 -0.55
N HIS A 22 -5.82 -4.47 -1.32
CA HIS A 22 -4.53 -5.00 -1.75
C HIS A 22 -3.40 -4.14 -1.16
N ASN A 23 -2.22 -4.75 -1.02
CA ASN A 23 -0.99 -4.04 -0.71
C ASN A 23 0.12 -4.42 -1.68
N GLU A 24 0.97 -3.47 -2.02
CA GLU A 24 2.09 -3.69 -2.93
C GLU A 24 3.29 -2.86 -2.49
N ILE A 25 4.47 -3.48 -2.49
CA ILE A 25 5.73 -2.83 -2.14
C ILE A 25 6.31 -2.20 -3.42
N LEU A 26 6.57 -0.90 -3.38
CA LEU A 26 7.22 -0.15 -4.44
C LEU A 26 8.61 0.28 -3.97
N THR A 27 9.63 -0.04 -4.77
CA THR A 27 11.02 0.30 -4.49
C THR A 27 11.53 1.33 -5.49
N GLY A 28 12.60 2.05 -5.12
CA GLY A 28 13.25 3.00 -6.04
C GLY A 28 12.41 4.24 -6.35
N LEU A 29 11.41 4.58 -5.52
CA LEU A 29 10.56 5.74 -5.77
C LEU A 29 11.28 7.03 -5.38
N ALA A 30 11.20 8.04 -6.25
CA ALA A 30 11.74 9.35 -5.95
C ALA A 30 10.96 10.02 -4.81
N VAL A 31 11.70 10.52 -3.82
CA VAL A 31 11.16 11.36 -2.75
C VAL A 31 11.35 12.83 -3.13
N SER A 32 10.25 13.59 -3.13
CA SER A 32 10.31 15.03 -3.34
C SER A 32 10.96 15.74 -2.14
N GLU A 33 11.37 17.00 -2.32
CA GLU A 33 11.99 17.80 -1.25
C GLU A 33 11.07 18.00 -0.03
N SER A 34 9.75 17.86 -0.21
CA SER A 34 8.77 17.92 0.88
C SER A 34 8.56 16.59 1.61
N GLY A 35 9.33 15.55 1.26
CA GLY A 35 9.20 14.20 1.84
C GLY A 35 8.10 13.35 1.21
N ARG A 36 7.37 13.86 0.21
CA ARG A 36 6.32 13.10 -0.47
C ARG A 36 6.91 12.14 -1.49
N VAL A 37 6.53 10.87 -1.41
CA VAL A 37 6.92 9.83 -2.37
C VAL A 37 6.12 9.95 -3.66
N MET A 38 6.82 9.90 -4.80
CA MET A 38 6.22 10.04 -6.12
C MET A 38 5.78 8.69 -6.69
N ILE A 39 4.49 8.37 -6.57
CA ILE A 39 3.92 7.13 -7.11
C ILE A 39 3.69 7.24 -8.63
N PRO A 40 4.18 6.27 -9.45
CA PRO A 40 3.97 6.27 -10.89
C PRO A 40 2.49 6.38 -11.27
N GLN A 41 2.17 7.16 -12.29
CA GLN A 41 0.78 7.29 -12.76
C GLN A 41 0.22 5.95 -13.26
N GLN A 42 1.08 5.13 -13.85
CA GLN A 42 0.76 3.78 -14.33
C GLN A 42 0.24 2.90 -13.19
N PHE A 43 0.87 3.00 -12.01
CA PHE A 43 0.44 2.30 -10.81
C PHE A 43 -0.92 2.81 -10.32
N ARG A 44 -1.15 4.13 -10.33
CA ARG A 44 -2.41 4.73 -9.85
C ARG A 44 -3.61 4.41 -10.74
N ARG A 45 -3.41 4.02 -11.99
CA ARG A 45 -4.52 3.79 -12.93
C ARG A 45 -5.29 2.53 -12.54
N GLY A 46 -6.61 2.67 -12.37
CA GLY A 46 -7.47 1.55 -11.96
C GLY A 46 -7.32 1.18 -10.48
N LYS A 47 -6.61 1.98 -9.68
CA LYS A 47 -6.41 1.76 -8.24
C LYS A 47 -6.89 2.98 -7.45
N SER A 48 -7.71 2.76 -6.43
CA SER A 48 -8.04 3.78 -5.44
C SER A 48 -7.04 3.66 -4.28
N ILE A 49 -6.08 4.60 -4.20
CA ILE A 49 -5.03 4.57 -3.19
C ILE A 49 -5.60 4.98 -1.83
N ILE A 50 -5.43 4.11 -0.83
CA ILE A 50 -5.92 4.30 0.54
C ILE A 50 -4.83 4.91 1.41
N ALA A 51 -3.65 4.30 1.39
CA ALA A 51 -2.52 4.69 2.23
C ALA A 51 -1.18 4.36 1.57
N VAL A 52 -0.14 5.08 1.97
CA VAL A 52 1.25 4.86 1.57
C VAL A 52 2.07 4.86 2.85
N LEU A 53 2.70 3.73 3.15
CA LEU A 53 3.56 3.57 4.32
C LEU A 53 5.01 3.56 3.89
N GLU A 54 5.88 4.13 4.73
CA GLU A 54 7.32 4.04 4.54
C GLU A 54 7.82 2.63 4.82
N GLY A 55 8.70 2.12 3.95
CA GLY A 55 9.31 0.81 4.06
C GLY A 55 8.42 -0.36 3.62
N GLU A 56 8.89 -1.55 3.96
CA GLU A 56 8.19 -2.82 3.73
C GLU A 56 7.32 -3.14 4.94
N CYS A 57 6.00 -3.14 4.73
CA CYS A 57 5.04 -3.37 5.79
C CYS A 57 4.26 -4.66 5.52
N THR A 58 4.17 -5.51 6.55
CA THR A 58 3.26 -6.64 6.57
C THR A 58 1.95 -6.21 7.20
N ILE A 59 0.83 -6.42 6.49
CA ILE A 59 -0.49 -6.17 7.05
C ILE A 59 -0.83 -7.33 8.00
N LEU A 60 -0.94 -7.02 9.29
CA LEU A 60 -1.33 -8.01 10.30
C LEU A 60 -2.84 -8.19 10.39
N ASN A 61 -3.58 -7.11 10.15
CA ASN A 61 -5.04 -7.05 10.25
C ASN A 61 -5.56 -5.80 9.54
N SER A 62 -6.70 -5.92 8.86
CA SER A 62 -7.31 -4.83 8.10
C SER A 62 -8.71 -4.44 8.62
N LEU A 63 -9.05 -3.15 8.50
CA LEU A 63 -10.35 -2.64 8.94
C LEU A 63 -11.47 -3.23 8.07
N GLY A 64 -12.43 -3.93 8.68
CA GLY A 64 -13.52 -4.61 7.95
C GLY A 64 -13.26 -6.08 7.64
N GLU A 65 -12.05 -6.57 7.87
CA GLU A 65 -11.75 -8.00 7.96
C GLU A 65 -12.43 -8.52 9.22
N ARG A 66 -13.61 -9.13 9.06
CA ARG A 66 -14.19 -9.94 10.13
C ARG A 66 -13.15 -11.02 10.42
N VAL A 67 -12.55 -10.96 11.61
CA VAL A 67 -11.59 -11.94 12.09
C VAL A 67 -12.31 -13.29 12.21
N TYR A 68 -12.40 -14.05 11.12
CA TYR A 68 -12.84 -15.46 11.11
C TYR A 68 -11.68 -16.37 11.51
N ALA A 69 -10.88 -15.94 12.49
CA ALA A 69 -9.78 -16.71 13.03
C ALA A 69 -9.98 -16.93 14.53
N GLN A 70 -11.19 -17.31 14.94
CA GLN A 70 -11.30 -18.11 16.15
C GLN A 70 -10.88 -19.52 15.75
N LYS A 71 -9.57 -19.79 15.85
CA LYS A 71 -9.02 -21.15 15.80
C LYS A 71 -9.78 -21.92 16.88
N ILE A 72 -10.72 -22.77 16.46
CA ILE A 72 -11.30 -23.77 17.36
C ILE A 72 -10.12 -24.66 17.72
N LEU A 73 -9.57 -24.44 18.92
CA LEU A 73 -8.67 -25.36 19.58
C LEU A 73 -9.52 -26.59 19.88
N GLY A 74 -9.46 -27.57 18.96
CA GLY A 74 -9.82 -28.96 19.24
C GLY A 74 -8.70 -29.67 19.97
#